data_AF-A0A957PU55-F1
#
_entry.id   AF-A0A957PU55-F1
#
_cell.length_a   1.000
_cell.length_b   1.000
_cell.length_c   1.000
_cell.angle_alpha   90.00
_cell.angle_beta   90.00
_cell.angle_gamma   90.00
#
_symmetry.space_group_name_H-M   'P 1'
#
loop_
_entity.id
_entity.type
_entity.pdbx_description
1 polymer ?
#
loop_
_entity_poly.entity_id
_entity_poly.type
_entity_poly.pdbx_seq_one_letter_code
_entity_poly.pdbx_strand_id
1 'polypeptide(L)'
;MEILLAIVVASAVIFFGALISMGNERQRKAIDGLREQVVLWAVKDLQIKREKLARDVKVEHPLGWFKNVISKACSIEGDLQVVEVFESPAVMVCVYSESGKNIFLTPLSPDAIRRLAHEKHSRITKFADGNPLLTIPRNVAVKELSVLNGGFLFDLELPLAWKGLTGRDVLHMDRLWVYELP
;
A
#
# COMPACT_ATOMS: atom_id res chain seq x y z
N MET A 1 35.52 -52.05 45.08
CA MET A 1 34.85 -50.74 45.32
C MET A 1 34.86 -49.87 44.07
N GLU A 2 35.97 -49.75 43.36
CA GLU A 2 36.13 -48.85 42.20
C GLU A 2 35.16 -49.13 41.04
N ILE A 3 34.94 -50.41 40.68
CA ILE A 3 34.02 -50.82 39.61
C ILE A 3 32.57 -50.40 39.91
N LEU A 4 32.16 -50.53 41.18
CA LEU A 4 30.81 -50.19 41.63
C LEU A 4 30.59 -48.66 41.57
N LEU A 5 31.63 -47.89 41.94
CA LEU A 5 31.66 -46.44 41.83
C LEU A 5 31.60 -45.98 40.36
N ALA A 6 32.35 -46.62 39.47
CA ALA A 6 32.34 -46.33 38.04
C ALA A 6 30.96 -46.57 37.39
N ILE A 7 30.28 -47.65 37.76
CA ILE A 7 28.92 -47.95 37.27
C ILE A 7 27.92 -46.90 37.74
N VAL A 8 28.02 -46.44 38.99
CA VAL A 8 27.13 -45.40 39.54
C VAL A 8 27.36 -44.05 38.85
N VAL A 9 28.61 -43.68 38.58
CA VAL A 9 28.93 -42.45 37.85
C VAL A 9 28.43 -42.52 36.41
N ALA A 10 28.64 -43.64 35.72
CA ALA A 10 28.18 -43.82 34.35
C ALA A 10 26.65 -43.76 34.24
N SER A 11 25.92 -44.41 35.16
CA SER A 11 24.46 -44.38 35.16
C SER A 11 23.91 -42.99 35.48
N ALA A 12 24.53 -42.25 36.40
CA ALA A 12 24.17 -40.87 36.69
C ALA A 12 24.35 -39.94 35.48
N VAL A 13 25.49 -40.05 34.77
CA VAL A 13 25.75 -39.24 33.57
C VAL A 13 24.72 -39.51 32.47
N ILE A 14 24.39 -40.78 32.22
CA ILE A 14 23.38 -41.16 31.23
C ILE A 14 22.00 -40.61 31.63
N PHE A 15 21.64 -40.75 32.91
CA PHE A 15 20.36 -40.28 33.43
C PHE A 15 20.23 -38.75 33.31
N PHE A 16 21.24 -38.00 33.75
CA PHE A 16 21.23 -36.54 33.63
C PHE A 16 21.26 -36.09 32.16
N GLY A 17 22.01 -36.78 31.29
CA GLY A 17 22.01 -36.50 29.85
C GLY A 17 20.63 -36.65 29.21
N ALA A 18 19.92 -37.75 29.54
CA ALA A 18 18.56 -37.98 29.07
C ALA A 18 17.57 -36.91 29.60
N LEU A 19 17.69 -36.54 30.87
CA LEU A 19 16.81 -35.56 31.52
C LEU A 19 17.00 -34.15 30.93
N ILE A 20 18.25 -33.74 30.68
CA ILE A 20 18.57 -32.47 29.99
C ILE A 20 18.04 -32.48 28.56
N SER A 21 18.24 -33.57 27.81
CA SER A 21 17.75 -33.68 26.43
C SER A 21 16.23 -33.58 26.35
N MET A 22 15.51 -34.24 27.27
CA MET A 22 14.04 -34.16 27.35
C MET A 22 13.56 -32.76 27.75
N GLY A 23 14.27 -32.10 28.68
CA GLY A 23 14.00 -30.72 29.08
C GLY A 23 14.15 -29.73 27.92
N ASN A 24 15.24 -29.83 27.16
CA ASN A 24 15.50 -28.96 26.01
C ASN A 24 14.43 -29.11 24.92
N GLU A 25 13.98 -30.33 24.64
CA GLU A 25 12.93 -30.55 23.64
C GLU A 25 11.58 -29.97 24.08
N ARG A 26 11.24 -30.09 25.38
CA ARG A 26 10.03 -29.47 25.93
C ARG A 26 10.09 -27.94 25.88
N GLN A 27 11.23 -27.36 26.21
CA GLN A 27 11.45 -25.91 26.14
C GLN A 27 11.38 -25.41 24.70
N ARG A 28 11.99 -26.13 23.76
CA ARG A 28 11.94 -25.81 22.33
C ARG A 28 10.49 -25.74 21.83
N LYS A 29 9.69 -26.77 22.13
CA LYS A 29 8.26 -26.79 21.75
C LYS A 29 7.47 -25.65 22.38
N ALA A 30 7.78 -25.28 23.63
CA ALA A 30 7.14 -24.14 24.29
C ALA A 30 7.50 -22.81 23.61
N ILE A 31 8.77 -22.62 23.23
CA ILE A 31 9.24 -21.42 22.51
C ILE A 31 8.59 -21.34 21.12
N ASP A 32 8.51 -22.45 20.40
CA ASP A 32 7.89 -22.51 19.08
C ASP A 32 6.39 -22.16 19.16
N GLY A 33 5.67 -22.71 20.14
CA GLY A 33 4.26 -22.36 20.37
C GLY A 33 4.06 -20.89 20.78
N LEU A 34 4.98 -20.31 21.57
CA LEU A 34 4.94 -18.89 21.90
C LEU A 34 5.19 -18.00 20.68
N ARG A 35 6.12 -18.38 19.80
CA ARG A 35 6.44 -17.61 18.59
C ARG A 35 5.20 -17.45 17.70
N GLU A 36 4.45 -18.53 17.48
CA GLU A 36 3.22 -18.48 16.68
C GLU A 36 2.18 -17.56 17.30
N GLN A 37 1.98 -17.66 18.62
CA GLN A 37 1.04 -16.80 19.34
C GLN A 37 1.44 -15.32 19.28
N VAL A 38 2.73 -15.01 19.41
CA VAL A 38 3.25 -13.63 19.32
C VAL A 38 3.03 -13.06 17.93
N VAL A 39 3.26 -13.84 16.87
CA VAL A 39 3.02 -13.39 15.49
C VAL A 39 1.54 -13.12 15.27
N LEU A 40 0.66 -14.03 15.68
CA LEU A 40 -0.79 -13.85 15.56
C LEU A 40 -1.27 -12.63 16.34
N TRP A 41 -0.78 -12.45 17.56
CA TRP A 41 -1.07 -11.28 18.38
C TRP A 41 -0.61 -9.99 17.71
N ALA A 42 0.61 -9.95 17.16
CA ALA A 42 1.15 -8.77 16.50
C ALA A 42 0.33 -8.37 15.26
N VAL A 43 -0.10 -9.34 14.46
CA VAL A 43 -0.97 -9.08 13.30
C VAL A 43 -2.33 -8.54 13.74
N LYS A 44 -2.95 -9.14 14.76
CA LYS A 44 -4.22 -8.69 15.33
C LYS A 44 -4.11 -7.27 15.92
N ASP A 45 -3.04 -6.99 16.65
CA ASP A 45 -2.79 -5.69 17.25
C ASP A 45 -2.63 -4.61 16.17
N LEU A 46 -1.89 -4.88 15.10
CA LEU A 46 -1.77 -3.97 13.96
C LEU A 46 -3.12 -3.73 13.27
N GLN A 47 -3.95 -4.78 13.11
CA GLN A 47 -5.30 -4.64 12.56
C GLN A 47 -6.17 -3.73 13.41
N ILE A 48 -6.22 -3.95 14.73
CA ILE A 48 -7.01 -3.13 15.66
C ILE A 48 -6.54 -1.67 15.64
N LYS A 49 -5.22 -1.44 15.65
CA LYS A 49 -4.65 -0.10 15.55
C LYS A 49 -5.03 0.58 14.24
N ARG A 50 -5.00 -0.16 13.12
CA ARG A 50 -5.38 0.37 11.80
C ARG A 50 -6.88 0.68 11.72
N GLU A 51 -7.74 -0.17 12.27
CA GLU A 51 -9.19 0.11 12.37
C GLU A 51 -9.49 1.36 13.21
N LYS A 52 -8.74 1.55 14.30
CA LYS A 52 -8.85 2.78 15.08
C LYS A 52 -8.45 4.00 14.26
N LEU A 53 -7.29 3.94 13.58
CA LEU A 53 -6.84 5.01 12.69
C LEU A 53 -7.85 5.29 11.57
N ALA A 54 -8.47 4.27 10.97
CA ALA A 54 -9.48 4.44 9.94
C ALA A 54 -10.71 5.25 10.41
N ARG A 55 -11.04 5.22 11.70
CA ARG A 55 -12.11 6.03 12.30
C ARG A 55 -11.68 7.47 12.60
N ASP A 56 -10.39 7.67 12.90
CA ASP A 56 -9.86 8.94 13.38
C ASP A 56 -9.26 9.79 12.24
N VAL A 57 -8.86 9.18 11.12
CA VAL A 57 -8.25 9.86 9.97
C VAL A 57 -9.24 10.84 9.33
N LYS A 58 -8.76 12.06 9.11
CA LYS A 58 -9.47 13.14 8.42
C LYS A 58 -8.50 13.86 7.51
N VAL A 59 -9.01 14.29 6.35
CA VAL A 59 -8.27 15.13 5.41
C VAL A 59 -8.95 16.49 5.37
N GLU A 60 -8.39 17.48 6.08
CA GLU A 60 -8.95 18.84 6.17
C GLU A 60 -8.82 19.62 4.86
N HIS A 61 -7.68 19.46 4.17
CA HIS A 61 -7.37 20.14 2.92
C HIS A 61 -7.01 19.14 1.82
N PRO A 62 -8.01 18.58 1.10
CA PRO A 62 -7.80 17.58 0.06
C PRO A 62 -6.78 17.97 -1.00
N LEU A 63 -6.86 19.20 -1.52
CA LEU A 63 -5.93 19.70 -2.54
C LEU A 63 -4.49 19.77 -2.03
N GLY A 64 -4.32 20.25 -0.80
CA GLY A 64 -3.01 20.32 -0.13
C GLY A 64 -2.43 18.93 0.13
N TRP A 65 -3.27 17.95 0.45
CA TRP A 65 -2.85 16.56 0.60
C TRP A 65 -2.31 15.99 -0.72
N PHE A 66 -3.05 16.13 -1.84
CA PHE A 66 -2.56 15.68 -3.15
C PHE A 66 -1.26 16.36 -3.56
N LYS A 67 -1.18 17.69 -3.37
CA LYS A 67 0.04 18.46 -3.62
C LYS A 67 1.24 17.88 -2.87
N ASN A 68 1.08 17.58 -1.58
CA ASN A 68 2.15 17.04 -0.74
C ASN A 68 2.57 15.62 -1.13
N VAL A 69 1.62 14.76 -1.48
CA VAL A 69 1.93 13.39 -1.88
C VAL A 69 2.61 13.37 -3.25
N ILE A 70 2.09 14.12 -4.22
CA ILE A 70 2.63 14.18 -5.58
C ILE A 70 3.99 14.87 -5.57
N SER A 71 4.19 15.96 -4.81
CA SER A 71 5.48 16.63 -4.74
C SER A 71 6.57 15.72 -4.18
N LYS A 72 6.27 14.94 -3.12
CA LYS A 72 7.20 13.97 -2.54
C LYS A 72 7.56 12.85 -3.51
N ALA A 73 6.56 12.27 -4.18
CA ALA A 73 6.78 11.09 -5.00
C ALA A 73 7.26 11.42 -6.43
N CYS A 74 6.85 12.56 -6.97
CA CYS A 74 7.16 12.96 -8.33
C CYS A 74 8.31 13.97 -8.41
N SER A 75 8.72 14.55 -7.28
CA SER A 75 9.72 15.64 -7.20
C SER A 75 9.33 16.86 -8.03
N ILE A 76 8.03 17.17 -8.02
CA ILE A 76 7.45 18.32 -8.73
C ILE A 76 7.09 19.38 -7.70
N GLU A 77 7.64 20.57 -7.87
CA GLU A 77 7.33 21.75 -7.07
C GLU A 77 6.28 22.62 -7.77
N GLY A 78 5.61 23.46 -6.98
CA GLY A 78 4.59 24.39 -7.45
C GLY A 78 3.19 24.09 -6.92
N ASP A 79 2.24 24.93 -7.30
CA ASP A 79 0.85 24.81 -6.88
C ASP A 79 0.05 23.89 -7.79
N LEU A 80 -0.81 23.07 -7.19
CA LEU A 80 -1.63 22.08 -7.89
C LEU A 80 -3.04 22.64 -8.06
N GLN A 81 -3.51 22.75 -9.30
CA GLN A 81 -4.88 23.15 -9.60
C GLN A 81 -5.62 22.00 -10.26
N VAL A 82 -6.84 21.71 -9.81
CA VAL A 82 -7.73 20.75 -10.45
C VAL A 82 -8.44 21.45 -11.59
N VAL A 83 -8.24 20.95 -12.82
CA VAL A 83 -8.87 21.50 -14.02
C VAL A 83 -10.19 20.80 -14.29
N GLU A 84 -10.19 19.46 -14.26
CA GLU A 84 -11.36 18.68 -14.63
C GLU A 84 -11.37 17.32 -13.93
N VAL A 85 -12.57 16.80 -13.68
CA VAL A 85 -12.77 15.48 -13.08
C VAL A 85 -13.67 14.66 -13.99
N PHE A 86 -13.18 13.50 -14.42
CA PHE A 86 -13.92 12.54 -15.22
C PHE A 86 -14.33 11.35 -14.38
N GLU A 87 -15.47 10.78 -14.73
CA GLU A 87 -16.12 9.75 -13.92
C GLU A 87 -15.91 8.34 -14.47
N SER A 88 -15.90 8.21 -15.80
CA SER A 88 -15.90 6.94 -16.48
C SER A 88 -14.92 6.95 -17.65
N PRO A 89 -13.70 6.41 -17.48
CA PRO A 89 -13.05 6.02 -16.22
C PRO A 89 -12.72 7.20 -15.27
N ALA A 90 -12.60 6.92 -13.97
CA ALA A 90 -12.30 7.93 -12.95
C ALA A 90 -10.91 8.57 -13.16
N VAL A 91 -10.89 9.88 -13.39
CA VAL A 91 -9.67 10.68 -13.56
C VAL A 91 -9.84 12.05 -12.94
N MET A 92 -8.77 12.54 -12.36
CA MET A 92 -8.62 13.95 -12.04
C MET A 92 -7.48 14.52 -12.90
N VAL A 93 -7.81 15.54 -13.69
CA VAL A 93 -6.85 16.30 -14.47
C VAL A 93 -6.41 17.49 -13.64
N CYS A 94 -5.11 17.55 -13.36
CA CYS A 94 -4.49 18.63 -12.63
C CYS A 94 -3.42 19.32 -13.45
N VAL A 95 -3.17 20.59 -13.16
CA VAL A 95 -2.08 21.37 -13.76
C VAL A 95 -1.24 21.97 -12.65
N TYR A 96 0.08 21.89 -12.83
CA TYR A 96 1.03 22.60 -11.98
C TYR A 96 1.24 24.02 -12.49
N SER A 97 0.89 25.02 -11.68
CA SER A 97 0.90 26.44 -12.09
C SER A 97 2.25 26.95 -12.57
N GLU A 98 3.35 26.44 -12.01
CA GLU A 98 4.71 26.91 -12.32
C GLU A 98 5.34 26.23 -13.54
N SER A 99 5.03 24.95 -13.76
CA SER A 99 5.61 24.17 -14.87
C SER A 99 4.70 24.09 -16.09
N GLY A 100 3.42 24.43 -15.95
CA GLY A 100 2.39 24.25 -16.98
C GLY A 100 2.12 22.78 -17.33
N LYS A 101 2.71 21.83 -16.59
CA LYS A 101 2.59 20.40 -16.87
C LYS A 101 1.22 19.88 -16.48
N ASN A 102 0.63 19.11 -17.39
CA ASN A 102 -0.62 18.41 -17.17
C ASN A 102 -0.33 17.07 -16.49
N ILE A 103 -1.04 16.80 -15.39
CA ILE A 103 -0.94 15.55 -14.66
C ILE A 103 -2.31 14.92 -14.58
N PHE A 104 -2.40 13.64 -14.95
CA PHE A 104 -3.61 12.86 -14.74
C PHE A 104 -3.43 11.93 -13.55
N LEU A 105 -4.37 12.00 -12.62
CA LEU A 105 -4.46 11.14 -11.45
C LEU A 105 -5.59 10.15 -11.67
N THR A 106 -5.31 8.86 -11.53
CA THR A 106 -6.34 7.83 -11.70
C THR A 106 -6.02 6.60 -10.84
N PRO A 107 -7.04 5.88 -10.32
CA PRO A 107 -6.83 4.57 -9.71
C PRO A 107 -6.43 3.49 -10.73
N LEU A 108 -6.57 3.74 -12.04
CA LEU A 108 -6.30 2.75 -13.07
C LEU A 108 -4.81 2.60 -13.38
N SER A 109 -4.36 1.34 -13.37
CA SER A 109 -3.01 1.00 -13.79
C SER A 109 -2.81 1.17 -15.31
N PRO A 110 -1.56 1.32 -15.78
CA PRO A 110 -1.26 1.42 -17.21
C PRO A 110 -1.79 0.25 -18.02
N ASP A 111 -1.82 -0.95 -17.43
CA ASP A 111 -2.36 -2.15 -18.06
C ASP A 111 -3.88 -2.10 -18.18
N ALA A 112 -4.56 -1.61 -17.14
CA ALA A 112 -6.02 -1.42 -17.16
C ALA A 112 -6.43 -0.38 -18.22
N ILE A 113 -5.71 0.74 -18.30
CA ILE A 113 -5.95 1.76 -19.33
C ILE A 113 -5.73 1.20 -20.73
N ARG A 114 -4.65 0.43 -20.95
CA ARG A 114 -4.38 -0.21 -22.24
C ARG A 114 -5.50 -1.16 -22.66
N ARG A 115 -6.03 -1.97 -21.74
CA ARG A 115 -7.18 -2.85 -22.01
C ARG A 115 -8.43 -2.05 -22.36
N LEU A 116 -8.72 -1.01 -21.59
CA LEU A 116 -9.88 -0.13 -21.80
C LEU A 116 -9.81 0.58 -23.18
N ALA A 117 -8.62 1.01 -23.58
CA ALA A 117 -8.37 1.60 -24.89
C ALA A 117 -8.44 0.60 -26.06
N HIS A 118 -8.21 -0.69 -25.80
CA HIS A 118 -8.41 -1.77 -26.76
C HIS A 118 -9.91 -2.09 -26.91
N GLU A 119 -10.64 -2.30 -25.82
CA GLU A 119 -12.07 -2.63 -25.84
C GLU A 119 -12.92 -1.57 -26.55
N LYS A 120 -12.62 -0.28 -26.33
CA LYS A 120 -13.26 0.83 -27.04
C LYS A 120 -12.63 1.02 -28.43
N HIS A 121 -12.83 0.05 -29.32
CA HIS A 121 -12.15 -0.06 -30.63
C HIS A 121 -12.46 1.07 -31.63
N SER A 122 -13.59 1.77 -31.54
CA SER A 122 -13.93 2.82 -32.52
C SER A 122 -13.27 4.17 -32.16
N ARG A 123 -12.60 4.81 -33.13
CA ARG A 123 -12.03 6.17 -32.95
C ARG A 123 -13.12 7.17 -32.53
N ILE A 124 -14.35 7.00 -33.02
CA ILE A 124 -15.49 7.87 -32.70
C ILE A 124 -15.86 7.77 -31.21
N THR A 125 -15.93 6.56 -30.64
CA THR A 125 -16.21 6.38 -29.19
C THR A 125 -15.08 6.87 -28.30
N LYS A 126 -13.83 6.85 -28.77
CA LYS A 126 -12.69 7.41 -28.03
C LYS A 126 -12.75 8.94 -27.88
N PHE A 127 -13.27 9.63 -28.90
CA PHE A 127 -13.45 11.08 -28.86
C PHE A 127 -14.80 11.51 -28.27
N ALA A 128 -15.85 10.69 -28.43
CA ALA A 128 -17.19 10.99 -27.92
C ALA A 128 -17.28 10.99 -26.39
N ASP A 129 -16.50 10.15 -25.70
CA ASP A 129 -16.47 10.11 -24.24
C ASP A 129 -15.60 11.21 -23.60
N GLY A 130 -14.80 11.94 -24.38
CA GLY A 130 -13.96 13.05 -23.90
C GLY A 130 -12.88 12.69 -22.86
N ASN A 131 -12.80 11.43 -22.42
CA ASN A 131 -11.96 11.03 -21.30
C ASN A 131 -10.47 10.99 -21.70
N PRO A 132 -9.60 11.74 -20.99
CA PRO A 132 -8.20 11.88 -21.37
C PRO A 132 -7.38 10.59 -21.20
N LEU A 133 -7.84 9.56 -20.47
CA LEU A 133 -7.10 8.28 -20.38
C LEU A 133 -7.01 7.54 -21.70
N LEU A 134 -8.00 7.73 -22.58
CA LEU A 134 -8.08 7.02 -23.86
C LEU A 134 -7.10 7.58 -24.90
N THR A 135 -6.56 8.77 -24.66
CA THR A 135 -5.69 9.51 -25.57
C THR A 135 -4.26 9.66 -25.03
N ILE A 136 -3.92 9.01 -23.91
CA ILE A 136 -2.58 9.07 -23.31
C ILE A 136 -1.52 8.54 -24.29
N PRO A 137 -0.43 9.30 -24.56
CA PRO A 137 0.69 8.83 -25.35
C PRO A 137 1.39 7.61 -24.72
N ARG A 138 1.91 6.70 -25.56
CA ARG A 138 2.57 5.46 -25.08
C ARG A 138 3.84 5.68 -24.25
N ASN A 139 4.46 6.86 -24.33
CA ASN A 139 5.74 7.17 -23.70
C ASN A 139 5.62 8.21 -22.56
N VAL A 140 4.44 8.26 -21.93
CA VAL A 140 4.20 9.14 -20.77
C VAL A 140 4.94 8.61 -19.55
N ALA A 141 5.52 9.52 -18.76
CA ALA A 141 6.12 9.16 -17.48
C ALA A 141 4.99 8.81 -16.50
N VAL A 142 5.07 7.59 -15.94
CA VAL A 142 4.07 7.07 -15.02
C VAL A 142 4.72 6.77 -13.68
N LYS A 143 4.09 7.24 -12.60
CA LYS A 143 4.49 6.92 -11.22
C LYS A 143 3.31 6.32 -10.47
N GLU A 144 3.59 5.25 -9.74
CA GLU A 144 2.63 4.64 -8.82
C GLU A 144 2.78 5.25 -7.43
N LEU A 145 1.67 5.58 -6.79
CA LEU A 145 1.58 6.01 -5.40
C LEU A 145 0.84 4.95 -4.59
N SER A 146 1.40 4.60 -3.44
CA SER A 146 0.88 3.61 -2.51
C SER A 146 1.31 3.95 -1.08
N VAL A 147 0.93 3.12 -0.11
CA VAL A 147 1.38 3.22 1.29
C VAL A 147 2.92 3.25 1.43
N LEU A 148 3.64 2.69 0.46
CA LEU A 148 5.10 2.61 0.50
C LEU A 148 5.80 3.95 0.22
N ASN A 149 5.18 4.85 -0.56
CA ASN A 149 5.79 6.12 -0.96
C ASN A 149 4.92 7.36 -0.66
N GLY A 150 3.61 7.19 -0.48
CA GLY A 150 2.68 8.25 -0.11
C GLY A 150 2.49 8.42 1.40
N GLY A 151 2.96 7.46 2.21
CA GLY A 151 2.87 7.49 3.67
C GLY A 151 2.04 6.36 4.25
N PHE A 152 2.20 6.11 5.55
CA PHE A 152 1.63 4.92 6.22
C PHE A 152 0.08 4.90 6.30
N LEU A 153 -0.58 6.05 6.10
CA LEU A 153 -2.03 6.21 6.07
C LEU A 153 -2.57 6.48 4.67
N PHE A 154 -1.73 6.38 3.63
CA PHE A 154 -2.09 6.79 2.27
C PHE A 154 -3.39 6.14 1.79
N ASP A 155 -3.59 4.84 2.05
CA ASP A 155 -4.80 4.11 1.64
C ASP A 155 -6.07 4.53 2.40
N LEU A 156 -5.92 5.13 3.59
CA LEU A 156 -7.02 5.67 4.38
C LEU A 156 -7.31 7.13 4.02
N GLU A 157 -6.26 7.91 3.73
CA GLU A 157 -6.36 9.32 3.38
C GLU A 157 -6.79 9.54 1.93
N LEU A 158 -6.32 8.70 1.00
CA LEU A 158 -6.58 8.84 -0.44
C LEU A 158 -8.09 8.84 -0.76
N PRO A 159 -8.91 7.90 -0.27
CA PRO A 159 -10.35 7.94 -0.53
C PRO A 159 -11.02 9.21 0.00
N LEU A 160 -10.57 9.72 1.16
CA LEU A 160 -11.12 10.93 1.76
C LEU A 160 -10.71 12.19 0.98
N ALA A 161 -9.44 12.26 0.58
CA ALA A 161 -8.94 13.36 -0.25
C ALA A 161 -9.63 13.35 -1.62
N TRP A 162 -9.75 12.18 -2.23
CA TRP A 162 -10.44 12.02 -3.51
C TRP A 162 -11.90 12.47 -3.39
N LYS A 163 -12.63 11.98 -2.39
CA LYS A 163 -14.00 12.42 -2.09
C LYS A 163 -14.09 13.93 -1.87
N GLY A 164 -13.14 14.51 -1.15
CA GLY A 164 -13.10 15.94 -0.88
C GLY A 164 -12.97 16.81 -2.13
N LEU A 165 -12.35 16.29 -3.20
CA LEU A 165 -12.20 17.00 -4.48
C LEU A 165 -13.28 16.64 -5.51
N THR A 166 -13.68 15.37 -5.58
CA THR A 166 -14.61 14.89 -6.61
C THR A 166 -16.05 14.76 -6.11
N GLY A 167 -16.30 14.92 -4.81
CA GLY A 167 -17.59 14.70 -4.17
C GLY A 167 -18.04 13.22 -4.12
N ARG A 168 -17.13 12.27 -4.38
CA ARG A 168 -17.50 10.85 -4.62
C ARG A 168 -16.80 9.90 -3.69
N ASP A 169 -17.57 8.93 -3.20
CA ASP A 169 -17.02 7.78 -2.49
C ASP A 169 -16.45 6.78 -3.49
N VAL A 170 -15.12 6.65 -3.50
CA VAL A 170 -14.45 5.51 -4.14
C VAL A 170 -14.06 4.55 -3.02
N LEU A 171 -14.76 3.41 -2.97
CA LEU A 171 -14.46 2.37 -1.99
C LEU A 171 -13.12 1.72 -2.34
N HIS A 172 -12.19 1.75 -1.38
CA HIS A 172 -10.90 1.06 -1.43
C HIS A 172 -9.96 1.50 -2.57
N MET A 173 -9.39 2.69 -2.47
CA MET A 173 -8.22 3.09 -3.25
C MET A 173 -6.95 2.86 -2.41
N ASP A 174 -6.22 1.78 -2.70
CA ASP A 174 -4.91 1.50 -2.09
C ASP A 174 -3.75 2.10 -2.91
N ARG A 175 -4.02 2.44 -4.18
CA ARG A 175 -3.05 2.94 -5.15
C ARG A 175 -3.61 4.10 -5.96
N LEU A 176 -2.72 5.00 -6.36
CA LEU A 176 -3.00 6.08 -7.30
C LEU A 176 -1.89 6.14 -8.34
N TRP A 177 -2.27 6.26 -9.60
CA TRP A 177 -1.33 6.40 -10.71
C TRP A 177 -1.28 7.85 -11.17
N VAL A 178 -0.06 8.35 -11.32
CA VAL A 178 0.26 9.70 -11.77
C VAL A 178 0.85 9.61 -13.17
N TYR A 179 0.18 10.23 -14.14
CA TYR A 179 0.64 10.32 -15.53
C TYR A 179 1.08 11.75 -15.80
N GLU A 180 2.36 11.96 -16.02
CA GLU A 180 2.95 13.27 -16.31
C GLU A 180 3.02 13.49 -17.82
N LEU A 181 2.16 14.36 -18.36
CA LEU A 181 2.21 14.74 -19.76
C LEU A 181 3.13 15.96 -19.97
N PRO A 182 3.87 15.99 -21.09
CA PRO A 182 4.69 17.13 -21.47
C PRO A 182 3.85 18.37 -21.81
#